data_AF-A0A958ERC6-F1
#
_entry.id   AF-A0A958ERC6-F1
#
_cell.length_a   1.000
_cell.length_b   1.000
_cell.length_c   1.000
_cell.angle_alpha   90.00
_cell.angle_beta   90.00
_cell.angle_gamma   90.00
#
_symmetry.space_group_name_H-M   'P 1'
#
loop_
_entity.id
_entity.type
_entity.pdbx_description
1 polymer ?
#
loop_
_entity_poly.entity_id
_entity_poly.type
_entity_poly.pdbx_seq_one_letter_code
_entity_poly.pdbx_strand_id
1 'polypeptide(L)' 'MINKTITIEELIEEVPGAISYLMEQKIRCIRCGEPIWGTLEQAASEKGYSDADIDRFVAELNRMMTEK' A
#
# COMPACT_ATOMS: atom_id res chain seq x y z
N MET A 1 11.94 4.90 3.72
CA MET A 1 11.61 3.64 4.45
C MET A 1 10.12 3.70 4.72
N ILE A 2 9.38 2.72 4.20
CA ILE A 2 7.93 2.66 4.25
C ILE A 2 7.49 2.04 5.57
N ASN A 3 6.39 2.53 6.14
CA ASN A 3 5.74 1.97 7.32
C ASN A 3 4.22 1.85 7.07
N LYS A 4 3.52 1.12 7.94
CA LYS A 4 2.07 0.87 7.78
C LYS A 4 1.18 2.12 7.87
N THR A 5 1.68 3.19 8.50
CA THR A 5 0.99 4.48 8.62
C THR A 5 1.27 5.42 7.44
N ILE A 6 2.07 5.00 6.46
CA ILE A 6 2.30 5.79 5.24
C ILE A 6 0.97 6.01 4.54
N THR A 7 0.75 7.22 4.01
CA THR A 7 -0.40 7.45 3.14
C THR A 7 -0.19 6.74 1.80
N ILE A 8 -1.28 6.33 1.16
CA ILE A 8 -1.21 5.75 -0.18
C ILE A 8 -0.60 6.75 -1.18
N GLU A 9 -0.80 8.06 -1.00
CA GLU A 9 -0.20 9.10 -1.84
C GLU A 9 1.32 9.11 -1.73
N GLU A 10 1.86 9.25 -0.50
CA GLU A 10 3.31 9.22 -0.26
C GLU A 10 3.93 7.89 -0.73
N LEU A 11 3.23 6.78 -0.53
CA LEU A 11 3.66 5.46 -0.98
C LEU A 11 3.85 5.40 -2.50
N ILE A 12 2.96 6.02 -3.28
CA ILE A 12 3.05 6.04 -4.75
C ILE A 12 4.18 6.96 -5.22
N GLU A 13 4.39 8.08 -4.54
CA GLU A 13 5.52 8.99 -4.83
C GLU A 13 6.87 8.31 -4.59
N GLU A 14 7.01 7.60 -3.46
CA GLU A 14 8.23 6.89 -3.09
C GLU A 14 8.44 5.61 -3.92
N VAL A 15 7.35 4.89 -4.22
CA VAL A 15 7.35 3.62 -4.96
C VAL A 15 6.28 3.69 -6.06
N PRO A 16 6.64 4.13 -7.27
CA PRO A 16 5.71 4.20 -8.41
C PRO A 16 5.03 2.86 -8.74
N GLY A 17 5.68 1.73 -8.41
CA GLY A 17 5.12 0.38 -8.58
C GLY A 17 4.13 -0.07 -7.49
N ALA A 18 3.93 0.73 -6.44
CA ALA A 18 3.09 0.36 -5.30
C ALA A 18 1.61 0.19 -5.70
N ILE A 19 1.10 1.00 -6.64
CA ILE A 19 -0.27 0.85 -7.14
C ILE A 19 -0.49 -0.56 -7.70
N SER A 20 0.42 -1.01 -8.57
CA SER A 20 0.34 -2.34 -9.19
C SER A 20 0.35 -3.44 -8.14
N TYR A 21 1.28 -3.35 -7.19
CA TYR A 21 1.38 -4.31 -6.08
C TYR A 21 0.10 -4.36 -5.23
N LEU A 22 -0.43 -3.21 -4.81
CA LEU A 22 -1.67 -3.14 -4.03
C LEU A 22 -2.87 -3.68 -4.81
N MET A 23 -2.94 -3.43 -6.12
CA MET A 23 -3.98 -3.98 -6.99
C MET A 23 -3.91 -5.52 -7.08
N GLU A 24 -2.71 -6.10 -7.14
CA GLU A 24 -2.52 -7.55 -7.10
C GLU A 24 -3.01 -8.14 -5.77
N GLN A 25 -2.73 -7.45 -4.65
CA GLN A 25 -3.25 -7.79 -3.32
C GLN A 25 -4.75 -7.43 -3.15
N LYS A 26 -5.48 -7.06 -4.22
CA LYS A 26 -6.91 -6.69 -4.18
C LYS A 26 -7.23 -5.50 -3.25
N ILE A 27 -6.22 -4.72 -2.86
CA ILE A 27 -6.37 -3.48 -2.10
C ILE A 27 -6.81 -2.42 -3.11
N ARG A 28 -8.07 -1.99 -2.98
CA ARG A 28 -8.68 -1.05 -3.93
C ARG A 28 -8.26 0.37 -3.55
N CYS A 29 -7.34 0.95 -4.31
CA CYS A 29 -6.90 2.34 -4.13
C CYS A 29 -7.81 3.36 -4.86
N ILE A 30 -8.79 2.90 -5.64
CA ILE A 30 -9.67 3.75 -6.47
C ILE A 30 -11.13 3.34 -6.27
N ARG A 31 -11.99 4.29 -5.91
CA ARG A 31 -13.46 4.14 -5.90
C ARG A 31 -14.07 5.25 -6.76
N CYS A 32 -14.84 4.88 -7.78
CA CYS A 32 -15.66 5.82 -8.57
C CYS A 32 -14.95 7.04 -9.19
N GLY A 33 -13.63 7.00 -9.36
CA GLY A 33 -12.85 8.12 -9.93
C GLY A 33 -12.22 9.04 -8.88
N GLU A 34 -12.47 8.78 -7.59
CA GLU A 34 -11.80 9.45 -6.48
C GLU A 34 -10.88 8.44 -5.77
N PRO A 35 -9.61 8.79 -5.54
CA PRO A 35 -8.71 7.92 -4.82
C PRO A 35 -9.15 7.85 -3.35
N ILE A 36 -9.19 6.65 -2.77
CA ILE A 36 -9.39 6.51 -1.33
C ILE A 36 -8.05 6.82 -0.68
N TRP A 37 -7.92 8.04 -0.18
CA TRP A 37 -6.74 8.53 0.52
C TRP A 37 -6.87 8.18 2.00
N GLY A 38 -6.08 7.18 2.38
CA GLY A 38 -5.88 6.73 3.75
C GLY A 38 -4.47 6.15 3.86
N THR A 39 -4.18 5.50 4.98
CA THR A 39 -2.91 4.80 5.17
C THR A 39 -2.93 3.40 4.57
N LEU A 40 -1.75 2.82 4.34
CA LEU A 40 -1.60 1.42 3.94
C LEU A 40 -2.34 0.49 4.92
N GLU A 41 -2.22 0.73 6.23
CA GLU A 41 -2.90 -0.01 7.27
C GLU A 41 -4.42 0.06 7.12
N GLN A 42 -4.98 1.25 6.92
CA GLN A 42 -6.42 1.42 6.74
C GLN A 42 -6.92 0.69 5.50
N ALA A 43 -6.27 0.89 4.35
CA ALA A 43 -6.67 0.27 3.10
C ALA A 43 -6.60 -1.26 3.14
N ALA A 44 -5.62 -1.81 3.86
CA ALA A 44 -5.49 -3.25 4.06
C ALA A 44 -6.50 -3.79 5.10
N SER A 45 -6.69 -3.09 6.22
CA SER A 45 -7.63 -3.48 7.27
C SER A 45 -9.08 -3.46 6.79
N GLU A 46 -9.47 -2.51 5.93
CA GLU A 46 -10.80 -2.48 5.28
C GLU A 46 -11.08 -3.73 4.42
N LYS A 47 -10.03 -4.43 3.97
CA LYS A 47 -10.14 -5.69 3.23
C LYS A 47 -10.14 -6.92 4.15
N GLY A 48 -9.91 -6.73 5.44
CA GLY A 48 -9.77 -7.81 6.41
C GLY A 48 -8.37 -8.42 6.44
N TYR A 49 -7.34 -7.70 5.95
CA TYR A 49 -5.96 -8.12 6.16
C TYR A 49 -5.57 -7.96 7.63
N SER A 50 -4.77 -8.91 8.11
CA SER A 50 -4.24 -8.88 9.48
C SER A 50 -3.02 -7.98 9.59
N ASP A 51 -2.64 -7.59 10.82
CA ASP A 51 -1.41 -6.83 11.06
C ASP A 51 -0.16 -7.53 10.49
N ALA A 52 -0.12 -8.87 10.54
CA ALA A 52 0.96 -9.65 9.95
C ALA A 52 1.02 -9.55 8.42
N ASP A 53 -0.14 -9.47 7.75
CA ASP A 53 -0.20 -9.23 6.31
C ASP A 53 0.28 -7.81 5.97
N ILE A 54 -0.11 -6.83 6.80
CA ILE A 54 0.30 -5.44 6.63
C ILE A 54 1.81 -5.30 6.80
N ASP A 55 2.39 -5.95 7.81
CA ASP A 55 3.85 -5.99 8.02
C ASP A 55 4.56 -6.66 6.83
N ARG A 56 3.98 -7.71 6.27
CA ARG A 56 4.47 -8.33 5.03
C ARG A 56 4.45 -7.34 3.86
N PHE A 57 3.36 -6.62 3.66
CA PHE A 57 3.26 -5.60 2.60
C PHE A 57 4.30 -4.51 2.76
N VAL A 58 4.50 -4.00 3.98
CA VAL A 58 5.53 -3.00 4.29
C VAL A 58 6.92 -3.54 3.92
N ALA A 59 7.23 -4.78 4.28
CA ALA A 59 8.51 -5.40 3.95
C ALA A 59 8.71 -5.56 2.43
N GLU A 60 7.69 -6.00 1.70
CA GLU A 60 7.74 -6.14 0.24
C GLU A 60 7.91 -4.77 -0.46
N LEU A 61 7.16 -3.75 -0.04
CA LEU A 61 7.26 -2.40 -0.58
C LEU A 61 8.64 -1.77 -0.31
N ASN A 62 9.23 -1.97 0.87
CA ASN A 62 10.60 -1.53 1.16
C ASN A 62 11.65 -2.25 0.29
N ARG A 63 11.43 -3.52 -0.09
CA ARG A 63 12.32 -4.23 -1.02
C ARG A 63 12.22 -3.63 -2.42
N MET A 64 11.01 -3.33 -2.88
CA MET A 64 10.78 -2.67 -4.18
C MET A 64 11.44 -1.29 -4.27
N MET A 65 11.61 -0.55 -3.16
CA MET A 65 12.38 0.70 -3.15
C MET A 65 13.87 0.49 -3.47
N THR A 66 14.43 -0.68 -3.11
CA THR A 66 15.87 -0.96 -3.19
C THR A 66 16.27 -1.52 -4.56
N GLU A 67 15.33 -2.18 -5.24
CA GLU A 67 15.49 -2.67 -6.61
C GLU A 67 15.13 -1.54 -7.61
N LYS A 68 15.99 -0.52 -7.72
CA LYS A 68 15.96 0.48 -8.80
C LYS A 68 16.89 0.10 -9.94
#